data_AF-A0A496RI85-F1
#
_entry.id   AF-A0A496RI85-F1
#
_cell.length_a   1.000
_cell.length_b   1.000
_cell.length_c   1.000
_cell.angle_alpha   90.00
_cell.angle_beta   90.00
_cell.angle_gamma   90.00
#
_symmetry.space_group_name_H-M   'P 1'
#
loop_
_entity.id
_entity.type
_entity.pdbx_description
1 polymer ?
#
loop_
_entity_poly.entity_id
_entity_poly.type
_entity_poly.pdbx_seq_one_letter_code
_entity_poly.pdbx_strand_id
1 'polypeptide(L)' 'MHNYSLEFILNMQDISLEAFKCSILEFGQDLEIMPQPSKPLGENQDFTIRINAKDPTIIFDVCGQFGKIKSVKIEEGR' A
#
# COMPACT_ATOMS: atom_id res chain seq x y z
N MET A 1 -15.74 -13.62 9.19
CA MET A 1 -15.16 -12.77 8.12
C MET A 1 -13.73 -12.55 8.53
N HIS A 2 -12.77 -13.10 7.77
CA HIS A 2 -11.34 -12.92 8.07
C HIS A 2 -10.93 -11.50 7.72
N ASN A 3 -10.22 -10.84 8.63
CA ASN A 3 -9.56 -9.57 8.34
C ASN A 3 -8.08 -9.90 8.09
N TYR A 4 -7.55 -9.41 6.97
CA TYR A 4 -6.14 -9.51 6.63
C TYR A 4 -5.44 -8.23 7.05
N SER A 5 -4.32 -8.36 7.76
CA SER A 5 -3.39 -7.27 7.96
C SER A 5 -2.31 -7.34 6.88
N LEU A 6 -2.17 -6.27 6.12
CA LEU A 6 -1.26 -6.18 4.99
C LEU A 6 -0.18 -5.16 5.32
N GLU A 7 1.07 -5.56 5.12
CA GLU A 7 2.22 -4.65 5.12
C GLU A 7 2.97 -4.84 3.80
N PHE A 8 3.14 -3.78 3.03
CA PHE A 8 3.85 -3.88 1.75
C PHE A 8 4.65 -2.63 1.45
N ILE A 9 5.66 -2.80 0.59
CA ILE A 9 6.48 -1.71 0.07
C ILE A 9 6.01 -1.41 -1.35
N LEU A 10 5.46 -0.23 -1.58
CA LEU A 10 5.03 0.25 -2.89
C LEU A 10 6.02 1.31 -3.40
N ASN A 11 6.62 1.05 -4.55
CA ASN A 11 7.34 2.05 -5.31
C ASN A 11 6.32 2.82 -6.17
N MET A 12 5.92 4.01 -5.73
CA MET A 12 4.99 4.85 -6.50
C MET A 12 5.73 5.58 -7.62
N GLN A 13 5.12 5.64 -8.81
CA GLN A 13 5.68 6.30 -10.00
C GLN A 13 4.69 7.37 -10.46
N ASP A 14 5.15 8.61 -10.64
CA ASP A 14 4.41 9.74 -11.25
C ASP A 14 3.03 10.13 -10.64
N ILE A 15 2.54 9.44 -9.59
CA ILE A 15 1.20 9.69 -9.02
C ILE A 15 1.31 10.27 -7.59
N SER A 16 0.42 11.22 -7.29
CA SER A 16 0.30 11.84 -5.97
C SER A 16 -0.09 10.81 -4.89
N LEU A 17 0.65 10.80 -3.79
CA LEU A 17 0.35 10.04 -2.57
C LEU A 17 -1.09 10.26 -2.07
N GLU A 18 -1.64 11.45 -2.28
CA GLU A 18 -3.03 11.77 -1.91
C GLU A 18 -4.04 11.00 -2.75
N ALA A 19 -3.81 10.86 -4.06
CA ALA A 19 -4.66 10.09 -4.94
C ALA A 19 -4.68 8.61 -4.53
N PHE A 20 -3.51 8.05 -4.21
CA PHE A 20 -3.40 6.69 -3.68
C PHE A 20 -4.18 6.51 -2.37
N LYS A 21 -4.02 7.44 -1.42
CA LYS A 21 -4.74 7.41 -0.14
C LYS A 21 -6.26 7.39 -0.34
N CYS A 22 -6.77 8.26 -1.20
CA CYS A 22 -8.20 8.31 -1.50
C CYS A 22 -8.71 6.98 -2.08
N SER A 23 -7.99 6.39 -3.04
CA SER A 23 -8.41 5.15 -3.69
C SER A 23 -8.34 3.92 -2.77
N ILE A 24 -7.36 3.84 -1.87
CA ILE A 24 -7.18 2.63 -1.03
C ILE A 24 -8.06 2.63 0.24
N LEU A 25 -8.43 3.80 0.76
CA LEU A 25 -9.27 3.93 1.96
C LEU A 25 -10.68 3.35 1.79
N GLU A 26 -11.18 3.23 0.55
CA GLU A 26 -12.48 2.62 0.27
C GLU A 26 -12.50 1.11 0.53
N PHE A 27 -11.32 0.47 0.53
CA PHE A 27 -11.19 -1.00 0.54
C PHE A 27 -10.55 -1.55 1.83
N GLY A 28 -10.15 -0.68 2.76
CA GLY A 28 -9.56 -1.09 4.03
C GLY A 28 -9.63 -0.03 5.12
N GLN A 29 -9.13 -0.39 6.29
CA GLN A 29 -9.12 0.44 7.51
C GLN A 29 -7.70 0.49 8.08
N ASP A 30 -7.47 1.43 9.01
CA ASP A 30 -6.19 1.62 9.68
C ASP A 30 -5.01 1.83 8.70
N LEU A 31 -5.24 2.62 7.64
CA LEU A 31 -4.21 2.91 6.65
C LEU A 31 -3.08 3.74 7.26
N GLU A 32 -1.87 3.17 7.27
CA GLU A 32 -0.63 3.89 7.56
C GLU A 32 0.24 3.93 6.31
N ILE A 33 0.84 5.10 6.01
CA ILE A 33 1.79 5.24 4.92
C ILE A 33 3.02 6.00 5.39
N MET A 34 4.18 5.37 5.26
CA MET A 34 5.46 5.93 5.70
C MET A 34 6.46 5.93 4.54
N PRO A 35 7.11 7.06 4.23
CA PRO A 35 8.19 7.07 3.25
C PRO A 35 9.39 6.26 3.75
N GLN A 36 10.00 5.46 2.88
CA GLN A 36 11.25 4.78 3.18
C GLN A 36 12.43 5.75 3.06
N PRO A 37 13.40 5.71 4.00
CA PRO A 37 14.50 6.69 4.08
C PRO A 37 15.59 6.50 3.00
N SER A 38 15.46 5.52 2.13
CA SER A 38 16.58 4.93 1.38
C SER A 38 16.80 5.43 -0.05
N LYS A 39 16.06 6.43 -0.54
CA LYS A 39 16.28 6.99 -1.89
C LYS A 39 16.49 8.51 -1.91
N PRO A 40 17.48 9.01 -2.68
CA PRO A 40 17.67 10.44 -2.90
C PRO A 40 16.46 11.06 -3.64
N LEU A 41 16.17 12.33 -3.36
CA LEU A 41 15.12 13.11 -4.04
C LEU A 41 15.35 13.08 -5.55
N GLY A 42 14.40 12.54 -6.32
CA GLY A 42 14.41 12.59 -7.79
C GLY A 42 14.00 11.30 -8.49
N GLU A 43 13.96 10.16 -7.79
CA GLU A 43 13.48 8.89 -8.34
C GLU A 43 12.29 8.34 -7.54
N ASN A 44 11.43 7.56 -8.20
CA ASN A 44 10.28 6.83 -7.64
C ASN A 44 10.48 6.46 -6.16
N GLN A 45 9.65 7.05 -5.30
CA GLN A 45 9.76 6.91 -3.85
C GLN A 45 9.13 5.61 -3.37
N ASP A 46 9.83 4.93 -2.46
CA ASP A 46 9.31 3.73 -1.81
C ASP A 46 8.51 4.13 -0.56
N PHE A 47 7.31 3.56 -0.42
CA PHE A 47 6.45 3.75 0.72
C PHE A 47 6.17 2.41 1.39
N THR A 48 6.31 2.35 2.70
CA THR A 48 5.72 1.29 3.51
C THR A 48 4.27 1.64 3.73
N ILE A 49 3.39 0.71 3.37
CA ILE A 49 1.94 0.85 3.53
C ILE A 49 1.47 -0.29 4.43
N ARG A 50 0.67 0.06 5.43
CA ARG A 50 -0.05 -0.88 6.28
C ARG A 50 -1.54 -0.64 6.16
N ILE A 51 -2.31 -1.69 6.00
CA ILE A 51 -3.77 -1.60 5.93
C ILE A 51 -4.42 -2.90 6.37
N ASN A 52 -5.56 -2.80 7.03
CA ASN A 52 -6.43 -3.92 7.33
C ASN A 52 -7.53 -4.01 6.27
N ALA A 53 -7.68 -5.16 5.61
CA ALA A 53 -8.67 -5.36 4.55
C ALA A 53 -9.39 -6.70 4.69
N LYS A 54 -10.64 -6.75 4.24
CA LYS A 54 -11.41 -8.01 4.17
C LYS A 54 -11.01 -8.87 2.98
N ASP A 55 -10.62 -8.21 1.90
CA ASP A 55 -10.18 -8.85 0.67
C ASP A 55 -8.84 -8.23 0.23
N PRO A 56 -7.73 -8.97 0.35
CA PRO A 56 -6.41 -8.46 0.01
C PRO A 56 -6.22 -8.32 -1.51
N THR A 57 -7.02 -8.99 -2.33
CA THR A 57 -6.87 -8.95 -3.79
C THR A 57 -7.15 -7.55 -4.35
N ILE A 58 -8.21 -6.91 -3.86
CA ILE A 58 -8.59 -5.54 -4.23
C ILE A 58 -7.49 -4.54 -3.86
N ILE A 59 -6.83 -4.74 -2.71
CA ILE A 59 -5.71 -3.88 -2.30
C ILE A 59 -4.56 -3.98 -3.30
N PHE A 60 -4.23 -5.19 -3.78
CA PHE A 60 -3.16 -5.38 -4.77
C PHE A 60 -3.53 -4.80 -6.15
N ASP A 61 -4.78 -4.92 -6.57
CA ASP A 61 -5.26 -4.31 -7.82
C ASP A 61 -5.14 -2.79 -7.79
N VAL A 62 -5.52 -2.14 -6.68
CA VAL A 62 -5.31 -0.70 -6.49
C VAL A 62 -3.82 -0.40 -6.54
N CYS A 63 -2.99 -1.10 -5.77
CA CYS A 63 -1.54 -0.86 -5.76
C CYS A 63 -0.90 -0.95 -7.16
N GLY A 64 -1.36 -1.89 -8.00
CA GLY A 64 -0.88 -2.05 -9.38
C GLY A 64 -1.17 -0.85 -10.29
N GLN A 65 -2.18 -0.03 -9.98
CA GLN A 65 -2.48 1.21 -10.70
C GLN A 65 -1.55 2.37 -10.32
N PHE A 66 -1.00 2.35 -9.11
CA PHE A 66 -0.20 3.46 -8.55
C PHE A 66 1.31 3.19 -8.56
N GLY A 67 1.73 1.95 -8.76
CA GLY A 67 3.15 1.62 -8.77
C GLY A 67 3.46 0.13 -8.77
N LYS A 68 4.66 -0.20 -8.29
CA LYS A 68 5.15 -1.58 -8.22
C LYS A 68 5.34 -2.01 -6.77
N ILE A 69 4.67 -3.09 -6.39
CA ILE A 69 4.89 -3.75 -5.10
C ILE A 69 6.27 -4.42 -5.12
N LYS A 70 7.10 -4.10 -4.14
CA LYS A 70 8.45 -4.67 -3.96
C LYS A 70 8.49 -5.81 -2.95
N SER A 71 7.63 -5.76 -1.96
CA SER A 71 7.53 -6.74 -0.88
C SER A 71 6.12 -6.70 -0.32
N VAL A 72 5.64 -7.85 0.13
CA VAL A 72 4.33 -8.01 0.76
C VAL A 72 4.44 -8.99 1.91
N LYS A 73 3.82 -8.63 3.03
CA LYS A 73 3.53 -9.48 4.18
C LYS A 73 2.02 -9.47 4.38
N ILE A 74 1.44 -10.67 4.52
CA ILE A 74 0.01 -10.88 4.71
C ILE A 74 -0.16 -11.70 5.98
N GLU A 75 -0.97 -11.19 6.91
CA GLU A 75 -1.34 -11.88 8.14
C GLU A 75 -2.86 -12.04 8.19
N GLU A 76 -3.34 -13.28 8.25
CA GLU A 76 -4.76 -13.59 8.37
C GLU A 76 -5.19 -13.57 9.85
N GLY A 77 -6.19 -12.74 10.18
CA GLY A 77 -6.83 -12.73 11.48
C GLY A 77 -7.62 -14.02 11.71
N ARG A 78 -7.36 -14.68 12.84
CA ARG A 78 -8.09 -15.87 13.30
C ARG A 78 -9.51 -15.54 13.77
#